data_AF-A0A1D3K805-F1
#
_entry.id   AF-A0A1D3K805-F1
#
_cell.length_a   1.000
_cell.length_b   1.000
_cell.length_c   1.000
_cell.angle_alpha   90.00
_cell.angle_beta   90.00
_cell.angle_gamma   90.00
#
_symmetry.space_group_name_H-M   'P 1'
#
loop_
_entity.id
_entity.type
_entity.pdbx_description
1 polymer ?
#
loop_
_entity_poly.entity_id
_entity_poly.type
_entity_poly.pdbx_seq_one_letter_code
_entity_poly.pdbx_strand_id
1 'polypeptide(L)'
;MKQLLSSPPDLTGLSPAQHAHVLKVFPETRTDMANYLRSCAQVIVGPQTEASPDVPPIAISVLADPEFWIDCCDSVEEAHQRIASLGLVLAAQ
;
A
#
# COMPACT_ATOMS: atom_id res chain seq x y z
N MET A 1 -8.45 27.11 3.54
CA MET A 1 -7.78 26.04 2.77
C MET A 1 -8.86 25.30 2.00
N LYS A 2 -8.86 25.37 0.66
CA LYS A 2 -9.79 24.58 -0.15
C LYS A 2 -9.31 23.14 -0.10
N GLN A 3 -10.06 22.29 0.59
CA GLN A 3 -9.90 20.85 0.48
C GLN A 3 -10.12 20.53 -1.00
N LEU A 4 -9.04 20.25 -1.74
CA LEU A 4 -9.14 19.64 -3.06
C LEU A 4 -9.74 18.26 -2.80
N LEU A 5 -11.07 18.19 -2.92
CA LEU A 5 -11.78 16.93 -2.91
C LEU A 5 -11.33 16.20 -4.19
N SER A 6 -10.26 15.41 -4.07
CA SER A 6 -10.01 14.36 -5.04
C SER A 6 -11.30 13.57 -5.18
N SER A 7 -11.69 13.28 -6.42
CA SER A 7 -12.83 12.40 -6.66
C SER A 7 -12.65 11.13 -5.81
N PRO A 8 -13.73 10.59 -5.22
CA PRO A 8 -13.62 9.37 -4.44
C PRO A 8 -12.98 8.27 -5.30
N PRO A 9 -12.08 7.44 -4.73
CA PRO A 9 -11.43 6.39 -5.48
C PRO A 9 -12.48 5.41 -6.03
N ASP A 10 -12.27 4.90 -7.24
CA ASP A 10 -13.03 3.75 -7.71
C ASP A 10 -12.58 2.51 -6.94
N LEU A 11 -13.50 1.92 -6.19
CA LEU A 11 -13.26 0.70 -5.40
C LEU A 11 -13.85 -0.55 -6.05
N THR A 12 -14.41 -0.45 -7.27
CA THR A 12 -15.01 -1.58 -7.96
C THR A 12 -14.00 -2.71 -8.16
N GLY A 13 -14.39 -3.94 -7.82
CA GLY A 13 -13.56 -5.13 -7.97
C GLY A 13 -12.51 -5.35 -6.87
N LEU A 14 -12.48 -4.52 -5.83
CA LEU A 14 -11.61 -4.73 -4.67
C LEU A 14 -12.29 -5.63 -3.61
N SER A 15 -11.48 -6.35 -2.83
CA SER A 15 -11.94 -7.12 -1.67
C SER A 15 -12.24 -6.21 -0.47
N PRO A 16 -13.05 -6.65 0.52
CA PRO A 16 -13.31 -5.84 1.71
C PRO A 16 -12.04 -5.37 2.46
N ALA A 17 -11.00 -6.21 2.48
CA ALA A 17 -9.71 -5.85 3.08
C ALA A 17 -8.99 -4.75 2.28
N GLN A 18 -9.02 -4.84 0.95
CA GLN A 18 -8.46 -3.82 0.07
C GLN A 18 -9.23 -2.50 0.16
N HIS A 19 -10.57 -2.54 0.23
CA HIS A 19 -11.39 -1.34 0.47
C HIS A 19 -10.99 -0.62 1.77
N ALA A 20 -10.89 -1.37 2.86
CA ALA A 20 -10.49 -0.83 4.15
C ALA A 20 -9.09 -0.20 4.08
N HIS A 21 -8.16 -0.85 3.37
CA HIS A 21 -6.80 -0.35 3.18
C HIS A 21 -6.76 0.96 2.39
N VAL A 22 -7.48 1.05 1.26
CA VAL A 22 -7.59 2.29 0.47
C VAL A 22 -8.15 3.44 1.29
N LEU A 23 -9.12 3.18 2.17
CA LEU A 23 -9.70 4.23 3.01
C LEU A 23 -8.78 4.66 4.17
N LYS A 24 -7.88 3.81 4.62
CA LYS A 24 -6.88 4.09 5.67
C LYS A 24 -5.80 5.09 5.20
N VAL A 25 -5.40 5.02 3.93
CA VAL A 25 -4.32 5.87 3.39
C VAL A 25 -4.77 7.30 3.07
N PHE A 26 -3.79 8.18 2.84
CA PHE A 26 -4.01 9.60 2.54
C PHE A 26 -4.95 9.79 1.33
N PRO A 27 -5.92 10.72 1.39
CA PRO A 27 -6.92 10.92 0.33
C PRO A 27 -6.36 11.07 -1.09
N GLU A 28 -5.18 11.69 -1.22
CA GLU A 28 -4.48 11.92 -2.48
C GLU A 28 -3.89 10.64 -3.09
N THR A 29 -3.57 9.60 -2.30
CA THR A 29 -2.98 8.35 -2.79
C THR A 29 -4.00 7.26 -3.06
N ARG A 30 -5.26 7.45 -2.65
CA ARG A 30 -6.30 6.40 -2.68
C ARG A 30 -6.58 5.84 -4.06
N THR A 31 -6.56 6.69 -5.08
CA THR A 31 -6.81 6.26 -6.47
C THR A 31 -5.71 5.31 -6.94
N ASP A 32 -4.45 5.67 -6.73
CA ASP A 32 -3.31 4.85 -7.15
C ASP A 32 -3.21 3.57 -6.32
N MET A 33 -3.46 3.65 -5.01
CA MET A 33 -3.56 2.48 -4.13
C MET A 33 -4.64 1.51 -4.64
N ALA A 34 -5.83 2.00 -4.97
CA ALA A 34 -6.90 1.15 -5.51
C ALA A 34 -6.49 0.49 -6.83
N ASN A 35 -5.78 1.20 -7.70
CA ASN A 35 -5.30 0.67 -8.97
C ASN A 35 -4.27 -0.45 -8.76
N TYR A 36 -3.28 -0.25 -7.88
CA TYR A 36 -2.28 -1.27 -7.58
C TYR A 36 -2.86 -2.53 -6.92
N LEU A 37 -3.81 -2.35 -5.98
CA LEU A 37 -4.50 -3.48 -5.36
C LEU A 37 -5.36 -4.24 -6.36
N ARG A 38 -6.06 -3.53 -7.26
CA ARG A 38 -6.87 -4.15 -8.33
C ARG A 38 -6.03 -4.94 -9.31
N SER A 39 -4.82 -4.48 -9.62
CA SER A 39 -3.91 -5.18 -10.52
C SER A 39 -3.11 -6.29 -9.86
N CYS A 40 -3.33 -6.59 -8.57
CA CYS A 40 -2.54 -7.52 -7.78
C CYS A 40 -1.03 -7.22 -7.92
N ALA A 41 -0.64 -5.94 -7.71
CA ALA A 41 0.70 -5.46 -8.00
C ALA A 41 1.81 -6.34 -7.39
N GLN A 42 2.92 -6.43 -8.12
CA GLN A 42 4.14 -7.01 -7.59
C GLN A 42 4.80 -6.03 -6.62
N VAL A 43 5.24 -6.55 -5.48
CA VAL A 43 5.81 -5.74 -4.39
C VAL A 43 7.11 -6.33 -3.88
N ILE A 44 7.91 -5.47 -3.26
CA ILE A 44 9.13 -5.82 -2.54
C ILE A 44 9.01 -5.39 -1.08
N VAL A 45 9.73 -6.09 -0.21
CA VAL A 45 9.81 -5.78 1.23
C VAL A 45 11.23 -5.36 1.56
N GLY A 46 11.38 -4.25 2.25
CA GLY A 46 12.68 -3.71 2.63
C GLY A 46 12.62 -2.74 3.81
N PRO A 47 13.78 -2.37 4.36
CA PRO A 47 13.83 -1.34 5.40
C PRO A 47 13.44 0.03 4.83
N GLN A 48 12.72 0.83 5.61
CA GLN A 48 12.50 2.26 5.35
C GLN A 48 13.29 3.11 6.34
N THR A 49 13.86 4.22 5.87
CA THR A 49 14.66 5.14 6.68
C THR A 49 14.16 6.58 6.61
N GLU A 50 13.08 6.85 5.88
CA GLU A 50 12.64 8.22 5.56
C GLU A 50 11.77 8.82 6.67
N ALA A 51 10.95 8.00 7.32
CA ALA A 51 9.95 8.44 8.28
C ALA A 51 10.10 7.74 9.64
N SER A 52 11.28 7.22 9.96
CA SER A 52 11.58 6.68 11.28
C SER A 52 11.79 7.82 12.29
N PRO A 53 11.21 7.76 13.51
CA PRO A 53 10.49 6.63 14.12
C PRO A 53 8.97 6.67 13.96
N ASP A 54 8.44 7.63 13.19
CA ASP A 54 7.00 7.91 13.10
C ASP A 54 6.19 6.81 12.39
N VAL A 55 6.87 6.00 11.56
CA VAL A 55 6.28 4.80 10.93
C VAL A 55 7.15 3.56 11.17
N PRO A 56 6.56 2.35 11.12
CA PRO A 56 7.29 1.10 11.28
C PRO A 56 8.49 0.96 10.32
N PRO A 57 9.53 0.20 10.69
CA PRO A 57 10.81 0.18 9.99
C PRO A 57 10.82 -0.62 8.68
N ILE A 58 9.79 -1.43 8.40
CA ILE A 58 9.71 -2.24 7.18
C ILE A 58 8.64 -1.65 6.26
N ALA A 59 8.98 -1.39 5.00
CA ALA A 59 8.05 -0.95 3.98
C ALA A 59 7.73 -2.08 2.98
N ILE A 60 6.50 -2.08 2.50
CA ILE A 60 6.06 -2.81 1.31
C ILE A 60 5.95 -1.79 0.18
N SER A 61 6.79 -1.90 -0.85
CA SER A 61 6.79 -0.97 -1.99
C SER A 61 6.42 -1.68 -3.28
N VAL A 62 5.82 -0.95 -4.22
CA VAL A 62 5.53 -1.49 -5.55
C VAL A 62 6.85 -1.73 -6.31
N LEU A 63 7.05 -2.92 -6.88
CA LEU A 63 8.30 -3.25 -7.55
C LEU A 63 8.61 -2.32 -8.73
N ALA A 64 7.58 -1.98 -9.52
CA ALA A 64 7.70 -1.11 -10.68
C ALA A 64 7.80 0.39 -10.30
N ASP A 65 7.48 0.73 -9.06
CA ASP A 65 7.44 2.10 -8.53
C ASP A 65 7.81 2.09 -7.03
N PRO A 66 9.10 1.92 -6.68
CA PRO A 66 9.51 1.72 -5.28
C PRO A 66 9.27 2.91 -4.36
N GLU A 67 9.03 4.11 -4.92
CA GLU A 67 8.65 5.30 -4.17
C GLU A 67 7.20 5.22 -3.67
N PHE A 68 6.35 4.40 -4.31
CA PHE A 68 4.98 4.16 -3.87
C PHE A 68 4.90 3.02 -2.85
N TRP A 69 4.66 3.38 -1.60
CA TRP A 69 4.52 2.42 -0.49
C TRP A 69 3.07 1.98 -0.30
N ILE A 70 2.87 0.67 -0.20
CA ILE A 70 1.58 0.06 0.08
C ILE A 70 1.24 0.14 1.58
N ASP A 71 2.18 -0.23 2.44
CA ASP A 71 2.04 -0.16 3.90
C ASP A 71 3.42 -0.22 4.57
N CYS A 72 3.48 0.11 5.85
CA CYS A 72 4.63 -0.11 6.70
C CYS A 72 4.26 -1.12 7.82
N CYS A 73 5.21 -1.98 8.19
CA CYS A 73 5.02 -3.04 9.17
C CYS A 73 6.18 -3.10 10.17
N ASP A 74 5.92 -3.66 11.36
CA ASP A 74 6.93 -3.75 12.42
C ASP A 74 7.98 -4.83 12.12
N SER A 75 7.64 -5.78 11.25
CA SER A 75 8.51 -6.90 10.86
C SER A 75 8.28 -7.34 9.42
N VAL A 76 9.26 -8.08 8.88
CA VAL A 76 9.16 -8.73 7.56
C VAL A 76 8.04 -9.78 7.55
N GLU A 77 7.82 -10.49 8.67
CA GLU A 77 6.74 -11.47 8.78
C GLU A 77 5.37 -10.81 8.67
N GLU A 78 5.15 -9.71 9.39
CA GLU A 78 3.91 -8.93 9.28
C GLU A 78 3.73 -8.37 7.86
N ALA A 79 4.82 -7.92 7.22
CA ALA A 79 4.77 -7.46 5.84
C ALA A 79 4.29 -8.57 4.89
N HIS A 80 4.80 -9.80 5.02
CA HIS A 80 4.32 -10.93 4.21
C HIS A 80 2.85 -11.26 4.46
N GLN A 81 2.40 -11.24 5.72
CA GLN A 81 0.99 -11.45 6.05
C GLN A 81 0.10 -10.35 5.45
N ARG A 82 0.56 -9.09 5.51
CA ARG A 82 -0.11 -7.94 4.91
C ARG A 82 -0.24 -8.10 3.40
N ILE A 83 0.85 -8.45 2.70
CA ILE A 83 0.87 -8.73 1.25
C ILE A 83 -0.17 -9.79 0.89
N ALA A 84 -0.18 -10.91 1.61
CA ALA A 84 -1.14 -11.99 1.37
C ALA A 84 -2.59 -11.53 1.61
N SER A 85 -2.86 -10.82 2.70
CA SER A 85 -4.21 -10.31 3.03
C SER A 85 -4.76 -9.32 2.00
N LEU A 86 -3.86 -8.56 1.35
CA LEU A 86 -4.19 -7.59 0.31
C LEU A 86 -4.22 -8.18 -1.10
N GLY A 87 -3.92 -9.48 -1.26
CA GLY A 87 -3.90 -10.14 -2.57
C GLY A 87 -2.78 -9.67 -3.50
N LEU A 88 -1.67 -9.17 -2.92
CA LEU A 88 -0.50 -8.70 -3.65
C LEU A 88 0.48 -9.85 -3.90
N VAL A 89 1.40 -9.66 -4.85
CA VAL A 89 2.40 -10.67 -5.23
C VAL A 89 3.78 -10.24 -4.76
N LEU A 90 4.37 -10.98 -3.82
CA LEU A 90 5.77 -10.74 -3.44
C LEU A 90 6.68 -11.13 -4.62
N ALA A 91 7.51 -10.19 -5.06
CA ALA A 91 8.51 -10.45 -6.10
C ALA A 91 9.54 -11.47 -5.59
N ALA A 92 9.94 -12.41 -6.45
CA ALA A 92 11.06 -13.29 -6.15
C ALA A 92 12.34 -12.43 -6.04
N GLN A 93 13.03 -12.53 -4.92
CA GLN A 93 14.32 -11.88 -4.70
C GLN A 93 15.46 -12.64 -5.39
#